data_AF-A0A2V6QD53-F1
#
_entry.id   AF-A0A2V6QD53-F1
#
_cell.length_a   1.000
_cell.length_b   1.000
_cell.length_c   1.000
_cell.angle_alpha   90.00
_cell.angle_beta   90.00
_cell.angle_gamma   90.00
#
_symmetry.space_group_name_H-M   'P 1'
#
loop_
_entity.id
_entity.type
_entity.pdbx_description
1 polymer ?
#
loop_
_entity_poly.entity_id
_entity_poly.type
_entity_poly.pdbx_seq_one_letter_code
_entity_poly.pdbx_strand_id
1 'polypeptide(L)' 'MATVVSAVEMGARQREISVSEFFTKNRHLLGFDNPRKALLTCVKEAVDNALDASEEAGILP' A
#
# COMPACT_ATOMS: atom_id res chain seq x y z
N MET A 1 37.10 9.12 -11.67
CA MET A 1 36.24 8.31 -12.54
C MET A 1 35.20 7.62 -11.67
N ALA A 2 33.91 7.82 -11.92
CA ALA A 2 32.86 7.07 -11.21
C ALA A 2 32.86 5.63 -11.72
N THR A 3 33.02 4.66 -10.82
CA THR A 3 32.90 3.23 -11.14
C THR A 3 31.50 2.93 -11.64
N VAL A 4 31.39 2.42 -12.87
CA VAL A 4 30.13 1.95 -13.44
C VAL A 4 29.77 0.65 -12.74
N VAL A 5 28.65 0.65 -12.02
CA VAL A 5 28.13 -0.53 -11.33
C VAL A 5 27.23 -1.30 -12.31
N SER A 6 27.43 -2.61 -12.42
CA SER A 6 26.61 -3.46 -13.29
C SER A 6 25.21 -3.67 -12.72
N ALA A 7 24.23 -3.98 -13.58
CA ALA A 7 22.86 -4.27 -13.15
C ALA A 7 22.78 -5.44 -12.15
N VAL A 8 23.67 -6.44 -12.30
CA VAL A 8 23.78 -7.58 -11.38
C VAL A 8 24.25 -7.13 -10.00
N GLU A 9 25.27 -6.28 -9.92
CA GLU A 9 25.75 -5.72 -8.66
C GLU A 9 24.73 -4.79 -8.00
N MET A 10 23.91 -4.08 -8.78
CA MET A 10 22.78 -3.28 -8.27
C MET A 10 21.67 -4.18 -7.70
N GLY A 11 21.32 -5.25 -8.39
CA GLY A 11 20.34 -6.23 -7.95
C GLY A 11 20.73 -6.91 -6.62
N ALA A 12 21.99 -7.31 -6.50
CA ALA A 12 22.53 -7.93 -5.27
C ALA A 12 22.47 -7.02 -4.03
N ARG A 13 22.34 -5.70 -4.21
CA ARG A 13 22.21 -4.72 -3.13
C ARG A 13 20.77 -4.43 -2.74
N GLN A 14 19.78 -4.88 -3.53
CA GLN A 14 18.38 -4.70 -3.18
C GLN A 14 18.02 -5.58 -1.97
N ARG A 15 17.19 -5.03 -1.10
CA ARG A 15 16.66 -5.77 0.06
C ARG A 15 15.22 -6.15 -0.23
N GLU A 16 14.92 -7.44 -0.08
CA GLU A 16 13.53 -7.87 -0.03
C GLU A 16 12.88 -7.31 1.24
N ILE A 17 11.66 -6.81 1.07
CA ILE A 17 10.81 -6.33 2.16
C ILE A 17 9.43 -6.90 1.96
N SER A 18 8.71 -7.17 3.05
CA SER A 18 7.31 -7.55 2.94
C SER A 18 6.47 -6.37 2.45
N VAL A 19 5.33 -6.68 1.83
CA VAL A 19 4.34 -5.67 1.42
C VAL A 19 3.90 -4.82 2.62
N SER A 20 3.71 -5.45 3.78
CA SER A 20 3.37 -4.76 5.03
C SER A 20 4.48 -3.81 5.48
N GLU A 21 5.75 -4.22 5.38
CA GLU A 21 6.90 -3.36 5.71
C GLU A 21 7.01 -2.17 4.75
N PHE A 22 6.80 -2.39 3.44
CA PHE A 22 6.78 -1.33 2.44
C PHE A 22 5.77 -0.25 2.80
N PHE A 23 4.52 -0.63 3.10
CA PHE A 23 3.48 0.34 3.45
C PHE A 23 3.67 0.95 4.84
N THR A 24 4.21 0.20 5.80
CA THR A 24 4.54 0.76 7.13
C THR A 24 5.60 1.86 7.02
N LYS A 25 6.62 1.67 6.17
CA LYS A 25 7.63 2.71 5.88
C LYS A 25 7.07 3.86 5.04
N ASN A 26 6.07 3.58 4.19
CA ASN A 26 5.53 4.53 3.21
C ASN A 26 4.03 4.80 3.40
N ARG A 27 3.57 5.07 4.63
CA ARG A 27 2.14 5.24 4.97
C ARG A 27 1.39 6.27 4.12
N HIS A 28 2.09 7.30 3.65
CA HIS A 28 1.53 8.35 2.81
C HIS A 28 1.03 7.84 1.45
N LEU A 29 1.61 6.77 0.90
CA LEU A 29 1.18 6.16 -0.36
C LEU A 29 -0.24 5.58 -0.27
N LEU A 30 -0.68 5.20 0.93
CA LEU A 30 -2.03 4.71 1.19
C LEU A 30 -2.97 5.80 1.74
N GLY A 31 -2.51 7.05 1.87
CA GLY A 31 -3.29 8.12 2.48
C GLY A 31 -3.30 8.12 4.02
N PHE A 32 -2.40 7.39 4.68
CA PHE A 32 -2.28 7.31 6.15
C PHE A 32 -1.24 8.28 6.73
N ASP A 33 -1.04 9.43 6.08
CA ASP A 33 -0.03 10.43 6.47
C ASP A 33 -0.40 11.21 7.75
N ASN A 34 -1.69 11.35 8.07
CA ASN A 34 -2.16 11.97 9.31
C ASN A 34 -3.42 11.28 9.85
N PRO A 35 -3.70 11.36 11.18
CA PRO A 35 -4.79 10.60 11.80
C PRO A 35 -6.19 10.93 11.24
N ARG A 36 -6.45 12.19 10.87
CA ARG A 36 -7.76 12.61 10.34
C ARG A 36 -8.02 11.97 8.98
N LYS A 37 -7.04 12.07 8.07
CA LYS A 37 -7.14 11.46 6.74
C LYS A 37 -7.15 9.94 6.83
N ALA A 38 -6.30 9.36 7.68
CA ALA A 38 -6.27 7.92 7.94
C ALA A 38 -7.64 7.39 8.38
N LEU A 39 -8.32 8.07 9.30
CA LEU A 39 -9.66 7.67 9.75
C LEU A 39 -10.67 7.70 8.60
N LEU A 40 -10.68 8.77 7.79
CA LEU A 40 -11.57 8.88 6.64
C LEU A 40 -11.27 7.80 5.58
N THR A 41 -10.00 7.56 5.28
CA THR A 41 -9.58 6.49 4.36
C THR A 41 -10.02 5.13 4.88
N CYS A 42 -9.80 4.82 6.17
CA CYS A 42 -10.26 3.56 6.77
C CYS A 42 -11.76 3.35 6.61
N VAL A 43 -12.57 4.36 6.93
CA VAL A 43 -14.04 4.25 6.84
C VAL A 43 -14.48 4.13 5.38
N LYS A 44 -13.92 4.94 4.48
CA LYS A 44 -14.23 4.89 3.04
C LYS A 44 -13.95 3.49 2.48
N GLU A 45 -12.74 2.95 2.68
CA GLU A 45 -12.38 1.63 2.16
C GLU A 45 -13.21 0.51 2.80
N ALA A 46 -13.52 0.62 4.10
CA ALA A 46 -14.38 -0.37 4.76
C ALA A 46 -15.81 -0.38 4.20
N VAL A 47 -16.38 0.80 3.93
CA VAL A 47 -17.72 0.93 3.35
C VAL A 47 -17.72 0.47 1.90
N ASP A 48 -16.76 0.91 1.09
CA ASP A 48 -16.66 0.50 -0.32
C ASP A 48 -16.54 -1.02 -0.45
N ASN A 49 -15.64 -1.64 0.33
CA ASN A 49 -15.50 -3.10 0.33
C ASN A 49 -16.80 -3.83 0.74
N ALA A 50 -17.58 -3.26 1.66
CA ALA A 50 -18.85 -3.84 2.08
C ALA A 50 -19.94 -3.70 1.00
N LEU A 51 -19.98 -2.55 0.31
CA LEU A 51 -20.89 -2.31 -0.81
C LEU A 51 -20.55 -3.20 -1.99
N ASP A 52 -19.27 -3.32 -2.36
CA ASP A 52 -18.80 -4.20 -3.43
C ASP A 52 -19.19 -5.67 -3.14
N ALA A 53 -19.00 -6.13 -1.90
CA ALA A 53 -19.40 -7.47 -1.49
C ALA A 53 -20.92 -7.68 -1.51
N SER A 54 -21.70 -6.66 -1.16
CA SER A 54 -23.17 -6.69 -1.20
C SER A 54 -23.67 -6.75 -2.64
N GLU A 55 -23.07 -5.98 -3.54
CA GLU A 55 -23.33 -6.01 -4.98
C GLU A 55 -22.98 -7.38 -5.59
N GLU A 56 -21.80 -7.94 -5.27
CA GLU A 56 -21.37 -9.27 -5.73
C GLU A 56 -22.31 -10.39 -5.24
N ALA A 57 -22.81 -10.28 -4.00
CA ALA A 57 -23.75 -11.23 -3.43
C ALA A 57 -25.20 -11.03 -3.89
N GLY A 58 -25.53 -9.90 -4.53
CA GLY A 58 -26.91 -9.52 -4.86
C GLY A 58 -27.81 -9.31 -3.64
N ILE A 59 -27.23 -8.95 -2.49
CA ILE A 59 -27.93 -8.68 -1.23
C ILE A 59 -27.85 -7.18 -0.98
N LEU A 60 -28.94 -6.55 -0.55
CA LEU A 60 -28.89 -5.15 -0.16
C LEU A 60 -27.99 -4.97 1.09
N PRO A 61 -27.13 -3.95 1.11
CA PRO A 61 -26.24 -3.66 2.25
C PRO A 61 -26.98 -3.29 3.53
#